data_AF-A0A496ZLS8-F1
#
_entry.id   AF-A0A496ZLS8-F1
#
_cell.length_a   1.000
_cell.length_b   1.000
_cell.length_c   1.000
_cell.angle_alpha   90.00
_cell.angle_beta   90.00
_cell.angle_gamma   90.00
#
_symmetry.space_group_name_H-M   'P 1'
#
loop_
_entity.id
_entity.type
_entity.pdbx_description
1 polymer ?
#
loop_
_entity_poly.entity_id
_entity_poly.type
_entity_poly.pdbx_seq_one_letter_code
_entity_poly.pdbx_strand_id
1 'polypeptide(L)' 'IATLTTVGYGDVYPVTIIGKILSGIIALLGFGIVALPTGIISSGFIELMEESKKEKQKENNEISSKKKYCPYCGGKLEE' A
#
# COMPACT_ATOMS: atom_id res chain seq x y z
N ILE A 1 26.07 9.71 -6.44
CA ILE A 1 24.96 8.81 -6.85
C ILE A 1 24.76 7.67 -5.87
N ALA A 2 25.77 6.85 -5.58
CA ALA A 2 25.64 5.65 -4.74
C ALA A 2 25.04 5.87 -3.34
N THR A 3 25.39 6.96 -2.65
CA THR A 3 24.84 7.28 -1.32
C THR A 3 23.37 7.72 -1.40
N LEU A 4 22.99 8.44 -2.46
CA LEU A 4 21.61 8.94 -2.65
C LEU A 4 20.65 7.79 -3.02
N THR A 5 21.15 6.80 -3.77
CA THR A 5 20.42 5.58 -4.12
C THR A 5 20.51 4.50 -3.04
N THR A 6 20.97 4.84 -1.83
CA THR A 6 21.16 3.92 -0.68
C THR A 6 22.06 2.70 -0.94
N VAL A 7 22.88 2.71 -2.00
CA VAL A 7 23.79 1.61 -2.34
C VAL A 7 25.01 1.60 -1.41
N GLY A 8 25.59 2.79 -1.17
CA GLY A 8 26.59 2.97 -0.12
C GLY A 8 27.82 2.07 -0.20
N TYR A 9 28.54 2.07 -1.33
CA TYR A 9 29.77 1.28 -1.52
C TYR A 9 30.86 1.54 -0.46
N GLY A 10 30.86 2.72 0.16
CA GLY A 10 31.77 3.06 1.26
C GLY A 10 33.19 3.40 0.81
N ASP A 11 33.45 3.44 -0.49
CA ASP A 11 34.70 3.87 -1.12
C ASP A 11 34.94 5.39 -0.98
N VAL A 12 33.87 6.18 -1.01
CA VAL A 12 33.90 7.63 -0.80
C VAL A 12 32.89 8.03 0.29
N TYR A 13 33.39 8.68 1.35
CA TYR A 13 32.57 9.11 2.48
C TYR A 13 33.08 10.43 3.09
N PRO A 14 32.21 11.22 3.75
CA PRO A 14 32.64 12.47 4.37
C PRO A 14 33.49 12.19 5.60
N VAL A 15 34.73 12.69 5.59
CA VAL A 15 35.68 12.57 6.72
C VAL A 15 35.50 13.68 7.75
N THR A 16 34.91 14.82 7.37
CA THR A 16 34.73 15.98 8.25
C THR A 16 33.45 15.86 9.08
N ILE A 17 33.47 16.38 10.31
CA ILE A 17 32.31 16.36 11.23
C ILE A 17 31.09 17.04 10.59
N ILE A 18 31.30 18.19 9.97
CA ILE A 18 30.24 18.92 9.26
C ILE A 18 29.71 18.15 8.06
N GLY A 19 30.60 17.46 7.32
CA GLY A 19 30.21 16.63 6.18
C GLY A 19 29.37 15.43 6.61
N LYS A 20 29.69 14.82 7.76
CA LYS A 20 28.91 13.70 8.32
C LYS A 20 27.49 14.15 8.70
N ILE A 21 27.34 15.30 9.35
CA ILE A 21 26.02 15.84 9.72
C ILE A 21 25.19 16.17 8.47
N LEU A 22 25.78 16.91 7.51
CA LEU A 22 25.09 17.25 6.26
C LEU A 22 24.71 16.01 5.46
N SER A 23 25.58 14.99 5.41
CA SER A 23 25.28 13.74 4.72
C SER A 23 24.08 13.01 5.32
N GLY A 24 23.90 13.05 6.65
CA GLY A 24 22.73 12.48 7.31
C GLY A 24 21.44 13.22 6.95
N ILE A 25 21.48 14.55 6.90
CA ILE A 25 20.32 15.37 6.51
C ILE A 25 19.94 15.10 5.05
N ILE A 26 20.92 15.08 4.15
CA ILE A 26 20.70 14.82 2.72
C ILE A 26 20.17 13.39 2.51
N ALA A 27 20.65 12.40 3.26
CA ALA A 27 20.14 11.04 3.21
C ALA A 27 18.67 10.95 3.62
N LEU A 28 18.27 11.66 4.69
CA LEU A 28 16.88 11.73 5.14
C LEU A 28 15.97 12.36 4.06
N LEU A 29 16.41 13.47 3.47
CA LEU A 29 15.68 14.14 2.38
C LEU A 29 15.56 13.25 1.13
N GLY A 30 16.64 12.56 0.77
CA GLY A 30 16.66 11.62 -0.36
C GLY A 30 15.64 10.48 -0.18
N PHE A 31 15.51 9.95 1.03
CA PHE A 31 14.51 8.94 1.34
C PHE A 31 13.08 9.48 1.18
N GLY A 32 12.84 10.72 1.61
CA GLY A 32 11.56 11.40 1.41
C GLY A 32 11.16 11.50 -0.05
N ILE A 33 12.10 11.82 -0.94
CA ILE A 33 11.85 11.93 -2.39
C ILE A 33 11.41 10.59 -3.00
N VAL A 34 11.97 9.47 -2.54
CA VAL A 34 11.60 8.12 -3.03
C VAL A 34 10.30 7.62 -2.37
N ALA A 35 10.06 7.99 -1.11
CA ALA A 35 8.88 7.58 -0.36
C ALA A 35 7.58 8.17 -0.94
N LEU A 36 7.61 9.43 -1.42
CA LEU A 36 6.43 10.11 -1.98
C LEU A 36 5.80 9.39 -3.19
N PRO A 37 6.51 9.12 -4.30
CA PRO A 37 5.93 8.42 -5.44
C PRO A 37 5.51 6.99 -5.08
N THR A 38 6.30 6.30 -4.25
CA THR A 38 5.96 4.96 -3.75
C THR A 38 4.65 4.97 -2.96
N GLY A 39 4.46 5.98 -2.10
CA GLY A 39 3.24 6.17 -1.32
C GLY A 39 2.02 6.41 -2.18
N ILE A 40 2.13 7.28 -3.19
CA ILE A 40 1.04 7.58 -4.13
C ILE A 40 0.61 6.32 -4.91
N ILE A 41 1.58 5.54 -5.40
CA ILE A 41 1.30 4.29 -6.12
C ILE A 41 0.64 3.28 -5.19
N SER A 42 1.15 3.14 -3.96
CA SER A 42 0.61 2.23 -2.95
C SER A 42 -0.85 2.57 -2.60
N SER A 43 -1.16 3.86 -2.36
CA SER A 43 -2.54 4.27 -2.07
C SER A 43 -3.50 4.00 -3.23
N GLY A 44 -3.08 4.26 -4.46
CA GLY A 44 -3.90 3.94 -5.63
C GLY A 44 -4.14 2.44 -5.78
N PHE A 45 -3.14 1.61 -5.48
CA PHE A 45 -3.29 0.16 -5.53
C PHE A 45 -4.23 -0.37 -4.43
N ILE A 46 -4.14 0.17 -3.21
CA ILE A 46 -5.03 -0.20 -2.10
C ILE A 46 -6.50 0.10 -2.44
N GLU A 47 -6.77 1.26 -3.04
CA GLU A 47 -8.13 1.64 -3.46
C GLU A 47 -8.72 0.63 -4.46
N LEU A 48 -7.95 0.27 -5.50
CA LEU A 48 -8.36 -0.73 -6.50
C LEU A 48 -8.63 -2.12 -5.87
N MET A 49 -7.81 -2.53 -4.91
CA MET A 49 -8.03 -3.77 -4.17
C MET A 49 -9.30 -3.71 -3.31
N GLU A 50 -9.58 -2.56 -2.70
CA GLU A 50 -10.76 -2.37 -1.87
C GLU A 50 -12.05 -2.37 -2.69
N GLU A 51 -12.04 -1.73 -3.86
CA GLU A 51 -13.15 -1.77 -4.82
C GLU A 51 -13.47 -3.21 -5.24
N SER A 52 -12.44 -3.96 -5.66
CA SER A 52 -12.57 -5.38 -6.04
C SER A 52 -13.13 -6.24 -4.89
N LYS A 53 -12.79 -5.90 -3.63
CA LYS A 53 -13.29 -6.60 -2.44
C LYS A 53 -14.75 -6.24 -2.14
N LYS A 54 -15.14 -4.96 -2.32
CA LYS A 54 -16.51 -4.49 -2.15
C LYS A 54 -17.45 -5.14 -3.16
N GLU A 55 -17.05 -5.28 -4.42
CA GLU A 55 -17.84 -5.99 -5.44
C GLU A 55 -18.09 -7.45 -5.06
N LYS A 56 -17.04 -8.18 -4.67
CA LYS A 56 -17.18 -9.56 -4.19
C LYS A 56 -18.05 -9.67 -2.93
N GLN A 57 -18.00 -8.69 -2.03
CA GLN A 57 -18.87 -8.68 -0.85
C GLN A 57 -20.33 -8.41 -1.20
N LYS A 58 -20.62 -7.51 -2.15
CA LYS A 58 -22.00 -7.26 -2.62
C LYS A 58 -22.60 -8.52 -3.23
N GLU A 59 -21.86 -9.17 -4.13
CA GLU A 59 -22.28 -10.44 -4.75
C GLU A 59 -22.56 -11.52 -3.71
N ASN A 60 -21.67 -11.71 -2.72
CA ASN A 60 -21.88 -12.67 -1.64
C ASN A 60 -23.10 -12.33 -0.76
N ASN A 61 -23.35 -11.06 -0.47
CA ASN A 61 -24.52 -10.63 0.32
C ASN A 61 -25.83 -10.86 -0.44
N GLU A 62 -25.88 -10.56 -1.75
CA GLU A 62 -27.05 -10.84 -2.59
C GLU A 62 -27.33 -12.34 -2.69
N ILE A 63 -26.29 -13.16 -2.89
CA ILE A 63 -26.41 -14.62 -2.91
C ILE A 63 -26.89 -15.15 -1.56
N SER A 64 -26.35 -14.63 -0.45
CA SER A 64 -26.76 -15.03 0.90
C SER A 64 -28.22 -14.65 1.18
N SER A 65 -28.67 -13.47 0.72
CA SER A 65 -30.08 -13.07 0.80
C SER A 65 -30.98 -13.98 -0.03
N LYS A 66 -30.61 -14.37 -1.27
CA LYS A 66 -31.41 -15.35 -2.03
C LYS A 66 -31.46 -16.71 -1.36
N LYS A 67 -30.37 -17.18 -0.76
CA LYS A 67 -30.33 -18.44 0.00
C LYS A 67 -31.24 -18.42 1.24
N LYS A 68 -31.61 -17.25 1.77
CA LYS A 68 -32.59 -17.13 2.87
C LYS A 68 -34.03 -17.35 2.45
N TYR A 69 -34.32 -17.55 1.16
CA TYR A 69 -35.67 -17.80 0.67
C TYR A 69 -35.71 -19.07 -0.18
N CYS A 70 -36.73 -19.90 0.03
CA CYS A 70 -36.93 -21.12 -0.74
C CYS A 70 -37.30 -20.77 -2.20
N PRO A 71 -36.60 -21.30 -3.22
CA PRO A 71 -36.83 -20.94 -4.62
C PRO A 71 -38.14 -21.50 -5.21
N TYR A 72 -38.77 -22.47 -4.55
CA TYR A 72 -40.01 -23.09 -5.04
C TYR A 72 -41.28 -22.46 -4.43
N CYS A 73 -41.20 -21.96 -3.18
CA CYS A 73 -42.36 -21.42 -2.46
C CYS A 73 -42.20 -19.99 -1.94
N GLY A 74 -41.00 -19.40 -1.99
CA GLY A 74 -40.73 -18.03 -1.52
C GLY A 74 -40.74 -17.85 0.00
N GLY A 75 -40.96 -18.91 0.78
CA GLY A 75 -40.87 -18.89 2.24
C GLY A 75 -39.44 -18.65 2.72
N LYS A 76 -39.30 -18.03 3.90
CA LYS A 76 -37.99 -17.78 4.52
C LYS A 76 -37.41 -19.10 5.05
N LEU A 77 -36.16 -19.40 4.73
CA LEU A 77 -35.40 -20.51 5.30
C LEU A 77 -34.81 -19.99 6.61
N GLU A 78 -35.57 -20.21 7.68
CA GLU A 78 -35.15 -19.92 9.06
C GLU A 78 -34.17 -21.03 9.50
N GLU A 79 -33.15 -20.64 10.29
CA GLU A 79 -32.13 -21.58 10.80
C GLU A 79 -32.71 -22.59 11.79
#